data_AF-Q1KV26-F1
#
_entry.id   AF-Q1KV26-F1
#
_cell.length_a   1.000
_cell.length_b   1.000
_cell.length_c   1.000
_cell.angle_alpha   90.00
_cell.angle_beta   90.00
_cell.angle_gamma   90.00
#
_symmetry.space_group_name_H-M   'P 1'
#
loop_
_entity.id
_entity.type
_entity.pdbx_description
1 polymer ?
#
loop_
_entity_poly.entity_id
_entity_poly.type
_entity_poly.pdbx_seq_one_letter_code
_entity_poly.pdbx_strand_id
1 'polypeptide(L)'
;DLELNLQKAFGKLFRKYIKKNNTAEQDTSYSSLDELRESWWNTNKNYIWIAMKHGAGMNGTTCSCSGDSSNDIPTIDLIPQYLRFLQEWVENFCEQRQAKVNAVINSCNSCKNTSGERKIGDTCNSDCEKKCKIECEAYKTFIDGTGSGGGSRPTGTAGSPWSKRWDQIYKR
;
A
#
# COMPACT_ATOMS: atom_id res chain seq x y z
N ASP A 1 9.19 -22.59 9.88
CA ASP A 1 9.93 -21.81 8.88
C ASP A 1 9.30 -22.02 7.51
N LEU A 2 8.71 -20.97 6.91
CA LEU A 2 7.87 -21.08 5.70
C LEU A 2 8.71 -21.39 4.46
N GLU A 3 9.81 -20.67 4.27
CA GLU A 3 10.69 -20.82 3.11
C GLU A 3 11.29 -22.24 3.07
N LEU A 4 11.75 -22.74 4.22
CA LEU A 4 12.26 -24.10 4.32
C LEU A 4 11.21 -25.15 3.96
N ASN A 5 9.95 -24.95 4.35
CA ASN A 5 8.86 -25.86 4.01
C ASN A 5 8.54 -25.82 2.52
N LEU A 6 8.56 -24.64 1.90
CA LEU A 6 8.39 -24.50 0.45
C LEU A 6 9.53 -25.18 -0.30
N GLN A 7 10.78 -24.99 0.12
CA GLN A 7 11.94 -25.67 -0.50
C GLN A 7 11.78 -27.19 -0.44
N LYS A 8 11.38 -27.73 0.72
CA LYS A 8 11.13 -29.17 0.88
C LYS A 8 9.98 -29.66 -0.02
N ALA A 9 8.89 -28.92 -0.11
CA ALA A 9 7.74 -29.28 -0.94
C ALA A 9 8.11 -29.28 -2.43
N PHE A 10 8.71 -28.20 -2.93
CA PHE A 10 9.15 -28.10 -4.32
C PHE A 10 10.23 -29.15 -4.65
N GLY A 11 11.18 -29.36 -3.74
CA GLY A 11 12.22 -30.38 -3.88
C GLY A 11 11.71 -31.84 -3.77
N LYS A 12 10.49 -32.07 -3.28
CA LYS A 12 9.82 -33.38 -3.29
C LYS A 12 8.99 -33.57 -4.56
N LEU A 13 8.21 -32.56 -4.94
CA LEU A 13 7.26 -32.63 -6.06
C LEU A 13 7.95 -32.51 -7.43
N PHE A 14 8.98 -31.67 -7.54
CA PHE A 14 9.57 -31.30 -8.82
C PHE A 14 11.04 -31.71 -8.99
N ARG A 15 11.56 -32.54 -8.08
CA ARG A 15 12.97 -32.98 -8.09
C ARG A 15 13.47 -33.47 -9.45
N LYS A 16 12.61 -34.18 -10.19
CA LYS A 16 12.93 -34.76 -11.50
C LYS A 16 13.11 -33.74 -12.63
N TYR A 17 12.74 -32.49 -12.41
CA TYR A 17 12.80 -31.41 -13.41
C TYR A 17 14.01 -30.48 -13.24
N ILE A 18 14.80 -30.66 -12.16
CA ILE A 18 16.00 -29.85 -11.89
C ILE A 18 17.23 -30.57 -12.45
N LYS A 19 18.04 -29.87 -13.27
CA LYS A 19 19.31 -30.38 -13.81
C LYS A 19 20.25 -30.82 -12.68
N LYS A 20 20.74 -32.07 -12.75
CA LYS A 20 21.87 -32.53 -11.93
C LYS A 20 23.14 -32.50 -12.77
N ASN A 21 24.18 -31.84 -12.27
CA ASN A 21 25.45 -31.60 -12.97
C ASN A 21 26.25 -32.85 -13.41
N ASN A 22 25.79 -34.09 -13.19
CA ASN A 22 26.63 -35.30 -13.34
C ASN A 22 26.00 -36.49 -14.08
N THR A 23 24.91 -36.34 -14.83
CA THR A 23 24.41 -37.44 -15.67
C THR A 23 24.04 -36.94 -17.06
N ALA A 24 24.82 -37.37 -18.05
CA ALA A 24 24.40 -37.35 -19.44
C ALA A 24 23.07 -38.11 -19.55
N GLU A 25 22.11 -37.55 -20.29
CA GLU A 25 20.77 -38.08 -20.52
C GLU A 25 19.81 -38.00 -19.32
N GLN A 26 19.27 -36.81 -19.08
CA GLN A 26 17.89 -36.66 -18.65
C GLN A 26 17.42 -35.26 -19.07
N ASP A 27 16.34 -35.20 -19.86
CA ASP A 27 15.61 -33.98 -20.28
C ASP A 27 15.10 -33.21 -19.07
N THR A 28 16.02 -32.54 -18.38
CA THR A 28 15.74 -31.73 -17.20
C THR A 28 15.56 -30.30 -17.66
N SER A 29 14.35 -29.78 -17.47
CA SER A 29 13.91 -28.53 -18.08
C SER A 29 14.47 -27.27 -17.40
N TYR A 30 14.83 -27.32 -16.11
CA TYR A 30 15.21 -26.14 -15.32
C TYR A 30 16.64 -26.22 -14.76
N SER A 31 17.35 -25.09 -14.75
CA SER A 31 18.73 -24.94 -14.27
C SER A 31 18.85 -24.80 -12.75
N SER A 32 17.80 -24.34 -12.07
CA SER A 32 17.78 -24.09 -10.63
C SER A 32 16.38 -24.23 -10.01
N LEU A 33 16.31 -24.27 -8.68
CA LEU A 33 15.05 -24.24 -7.94
C LEU A 33 14.31 -22.90 -8.14
N ASP A 34 15.05 -21.81 -8.31
CA ASP A 34 14.48 -20.46 -8.48
C ASP A 34 13.78 -20.33 -9.83
N GLU A 35 14.43 -20.76 -10.92
CA GLU A 35 13.83 -20.80 -12.27
C GLU A 35 12.55 -21.66 -12.30
N LEU A 36 12.58 -22.80 -11.58
CA LEU A 36 11.44 -23.69 -11.45
C LEU A 36 10.28 -23.01 -10.71
N ARG A 37 10.56 -22.30 -9.62
CA ARG A 37 9.56 -21.57 -8.82
C ARG A 37 8.97 -20.39 -9.60
N GLU A 38 9.79 -19.68 -10.36
CA GLU A 38 9.34 -18.60 -11.24
C GLU A 38 8.42 -19.13 -12.35
N SER A 39 8.82 -20.22 -13.02
CA SER A 39 7.99 -20.87 -14.03
C SER A 39 6.67 -21.37 -13.43
N TRP A 40 6.72 -22.01 -12.25
CA TRP A 40 5.52 -22.46 -11.53
C TRP A 40 4.59 -21.28 -11.19
N TRP A 41 5.13 -20.16 -10.71
CA TRP A 41 4.33 -18.96 -10.43
C TRP A 41 3.65 -18.45 -11.70
N ASN A 42 4.41 -18.28 -12.78
CA ASN A 42 3.87 -17.79 -14.06
C ASN A 42 2.79 -18.69 -14.65
N THR A 43 2.90 -20.02 -14.47
CA THR A 43 1.85 -20.97 -14.89
C THR A 43 0.60 -20.89 -14.02
N ASN A 44 0.74 -20.67 -12.71
CA ASN A 44 -0.37 -20.81 -11.76
C ASN A 44 -1.02 -19.48 -11.33
N LYS A 45 -0.39 -18.32 -11.62
CA LYS A 45 -0.84 -17.01 -11.10
C LYS A 45 -2.28 -16.65 -11.47
N ASN A 46 -2.78 -17.09 -12.62
CA ASN A 46 -4.17 -16.87 -13.01
C ASN A 46 -5.15 -17.56 -12.05
N TYR A 47 -4.89 -18.83 -11.69
CA TYR A 47 -5.73 -19.58 -10.77
C TYR A 47 -5.68 -18.98 -9.36
N ILE A 48 -4.49 -18.57 -8.92
CA ILE A 48 -4.30 -17.90 -7.64
C ILE A 48 -5.10 -16.58 -7.61
N TRP A 49 -5.03 -15.77 -8.67
CA TRP A 49 -5.79 -14.52 -8.78
C TRP A 49 -7.30 -14.74 -8.72
N ILE A 50 -7.82 -15.71 -9.48
CA ILE A 50 -9.26 -16.05 -9.47
C ILE A 50 -9.70 -16.49 -8.07
N ALA A 51 -8.90 -17.32 -7.39
CA ALA A 51 -9.19 -17.76 -6.03
C ALA A 51 -9.20 -16.59 -5.03
N MET A 52 -8.24 -15.66 -5.15
CA MET A 52 -8.19 -14.44 -4.33
C MET A 52 -9.42 -13.56 -4.54
N LYS A 53 -9.82 -13.31 -5.80
CA LYS A 53 -11.03 -12.54 -6.12
C LYS A 53 -12.28 -13.17 -5.52
N HIS A 54 -12.41 -14.49 -5.65
CA HIS A 54 -13.54 -15.21 -5.09
C HIS A 54 -13.57 -15.12 -3.55
N GLY A 55 -12.43 -15.30 -2.88
CA GLY A 55 -12.32 -15.16 -1.44
C GLY A 55 -12.64 -13.75 -0.93
N ALA A 56 -12.37 -12.72 -1.75
CA ALA A 56 -12.69 -11.34 -1.45
C ALA A 56 -14.15 -10.94 -1.80
N GLY A 57 -14.97 -11.87 -2.28
CA GLY A 57 -16.35 -11.58 -2.71
C GLY A 57 -16.43 -10.74 -3.98
N MET A 58 -15.34 -10.64 -4.74
CA MET A 58 -15.20 -9.77 -5.93
C MET A 58 -15.59 -10.54 -7.22
N ASN A 59 -16.79 -11.12 -7.22
CA ASN A 59 -17.29 -11.98 -8.31
C ASN A 59 -17.91 -11.20 -9.50
N GLY A 60 -17.91 -9.86 -9.48
CA GLY A 60 -18.48 -8.99 -10.52
C GLY A 60 -17.45 -8.09 -11.21
N THR A 61 -17.85 -7.42 -12.30
CA THR A 61 -17.05 -6.53 -13.17
C THR A 61 -16.50 -5.25 -12.52
N THR A 62 -16.61 -5.10 -11.20
CA THR A 62 -16.36 -3.83 -10.47
C THR A 62 -15.01 -3.79 -9.75
N CYS A 63 -14.10 -4.71 -10.07
CA CYS A 63 -12.79 -4.77 -9.45
C CYS A 63 -11.73 -4.18 -10.40
N SER A 64 -11.72 -2.85 -10.55
CA SER A 64 -10.62 -2.14 -11.20
C SER A 64 -9.51 -1.88 -10.19
N CYS A 65 -8.78 -2.92 -9.78
CA CYS A 65 -7.54 -2.74 -9.00
C CYS A 65 -6.44 -2.03 -9.82
N SER A 66 -6.64 -1.85 -11.12
CA SER A 66 -5.63 -1.38 -12.05
C SER A 66 -6.21 -0.46 -13.15
N GLY A 67 -7.30 0.27 -12.95
CA GLY A 67 -7.85 1.20 -13.97
C GLY A 67 -8.35 0.57 -15.29
N ASP A 68 -7.96 -0.65 -15.60
CA ASP A 68 -8.39 -1.47 -16.72
C ASP A 68 -9.35 -2.57 -16.25
N SER A 69 -10.01 -3.17 -17.24
CA SER A 69 -11.13 -4.08 -17.08
C SER A 69 -10.90 -5.14 -15.99
N SER A 70 -11.97 -5.44 -15.23
CA SER A 70 -12.02 -6.32 -14.05
C SER A 70 -11.53 -7.78 -14.22
N ASN A 71 -10.96 -8.11 -15.37
CA ASN A 71 -10.46 -9.43 -15.75
C ASN A 71 -8.95 -9.49 -15.92
N ASP A 72 -8.24 -8.36 -15.96
CA ASP A 72 -6.80 -8.36 -16.18
C ASP A 72 -6.05 -8.76 -14.91
N ILE A 73 -5.10 -9.70 -15.06
CA ILE A 73 -4.20 -10.10 -13.98
C ILE A 73 -3.27 -8.92 -13.72
N PRO A 74 -3.14 -8.43 -12.47
CA PRO A 74 -2.21 -7.36 -12.17
C PRO A 74 -0.79 -7.77 -12.55
N THR A 75 -0.08 -6.93 -13.30
CA THR A 75 1.34 -7.11 -13.64
C THR A 75 2.28 -6.69 -12.51
N ILE A 76 1.72 -6.48 -11.30
CA ILE A 76 2.46 -6.04 -10.12
C ILE A 76 3.55 -7.05 -9.74
N ASP A 77 3.37 -8.34 -10.04
CA ASP A 77 4.34 -9.40 -9.74
C ASP A 77 5.69 -9.18 -10.43
N LEU A 78 5.71 -8.47 -11.56
CA LEU A 78 6.92 -8.09 -12.30
C LEU A 78 7.65 -6.87 -11.71
N ILE A 79 7.01 -6.11 -10.83
CA ILE A 79 7.60 -4.92 -10.19
C ILE A 79 8.43 -5.37 -8.98
N PRO A 80 9.68 -4.91 -8.81
CA PRO A 80 10.45 -5.23 -7.61
C PRO A 80 9.67 -4.94 -6.31
N GLN A 81 9.75 -5.85 -5.34
CA GLN A 81 8.99 -5.76 -4.08
C GLN A 81 9.18 -4.42 -3.37
N TYR A 82 10.40 -3.88 -3.37
CA TYR A 82 10.71 -2.57 -2.77
C TYR A 82 9.84 -1.45 -3.36
N LEU A 83 9.68 -1.41 -4.69
CA LEU A 83 8.90 -0.38 -5.37
C LEU A 83 7.40 -0.54 -5.09
N ARG A 84 6.90 -1.78 -5.00
CA ARG A 84 5.51 -2.04 -4.60
C ARG A 84 5.21 -1.52 -3.20
N PHE A 85 6.09 -1.82 -2.24
CA PHE A 85 5.94 -1.34 -0.87
C PHE A 85 6.07 0.19 -0.78
N LEU A 86 6.93 0.80 -1.60
CA LEU A 86 7.02 2.25 -1.67
C LEU A 86 5.72 2.86 -2.20
N GLN A 87 5.16 2.30 -3.28
CA GLN A 87 3.88 2.75 -3.82
C GLN A 87 2.75 2.64 -2.80
N GLU A 88 2.58 1.47 -2.17
CA GLU A 88 1.58 1.24 -1.13
C GLU A 88 1.75 2.21 0.06
N TRP A 89 3.00 2.46 0.48
CA TRP A 89 3.30 3.40 1.55
C TRP A 89 2.92 4.84 1.20
N VAL A 90 3.19 5.28 -0.03
CA VAL A 90 2.81 6.61 -0.53
C VAL A 90 1.29 6.75 -0.65
N GLU A 91 0.61 5.74 -1.21
CA GLU A 91 -0.85 5.73 -1.34
C GLU A 91 -1.52 5.83 0.04
N ASN A 92 -1.07 5.02 1.01
CA ASN A 92 -1.61 5.07 2.37
C ASN A 92 -1.35 6.40 3.08
N PHE A 93 -0.19 7.03 2.85
CA PHE A 93 0.10 8.37 3.36
C PHE A 93 -0.83 9.42 2.73
N CYS A 94 -1.02 9.39 1.42
CA CYS A 94 -1.85 10.33 0.68
C CYS A 94 -3.32 10.26 1.11
N GLU A 95 -3.86 9.06 1.32
CA GLU A 95 -5.21 8.85 1.81
C GLU A 95 -5.42 9.46 3.20
N GLN A 96 -4.53 9.15 4.15
CA GLN A 96 -4.56 9.74 5.50
C GLN A 96 -4.43 11.26 5.44
N ARG A 97 -3.51 11.77 4.62
CA ARG A 97 -3.30 13.21 4.44
C ARG A 97 -4.54 13.89 3.88
N GLN A 98 -5.19 13.32 2.88
CA GLN A 98 -6.40 13.87 2.28
C GLN A 98 -7.53 13.98 3.32
N ALA A 99 -7.75 12.94 4.13
CA ALA A 99 -8.75 12.97 5.19
C ALA A 99 -8.48 14.08 6.22
N LYS A 100 -7.22 14.25 6.65
CA LYS A 100 -6.82 15.29 7.60
C LYS A 100 -6.92 16.69 7.00
N VAL A 101 -6.50 16.88 5.75
CA VAL A 101 -6.64 18.17 5.05
C VAL A 101 -8.11 18.54 4.89
N ASN A 102 -8.99 17.59 4.56
CA ASN A 102 -10.43 17.84 4.46
C ASN A 102 -11.03 18.29 5.79
N ALA A 103 -10.60 17.70 6.92
CA ALA A 103 -11.04 18.12 8.25
C ALA A 103 -10.61 19.57 8.58
N VAL A 104 -9.37 19.94 8.24
CA VAL A 104 -8.87 21.32 8.37
C VAL A 104 -9.66 22.27 7.48
N ILE A 105 -9.86 21.93 6.21
CA ILE A 105 -10.60 22.75 5.25
C ILE A 105 -12.03 23.00 5.73
N ASN A 106 -12.76 21.95 6.14
CA ASN A 106 -14.14 22.08 6.60
C ASN A 106 -14.24 22.96 7.85
N SER A 107 -13.31 22.79 8.79
CA SER A 107 -13.31 23.57 10.03
C SER A 107 -12.92 25.03 9.80
N CYS A 108 -11.90 25.29 8.97
CA CYS A 108 -11.38 26.65 8.75
C CYS A 108 -12.15 27.45 7.68
N ASN A 109 -12.71 26.81 6.64
CA ASN A 109 -13.50 27.52 5.62
C ASN A 109 -14.82 28.06 6.17
N SER A 110 -15.38 27.42 7.21
CA SER A 110 -16.53 27.98 7.93
C SER A 110 -16.24 29.38 8.52
N CYS A 111 -14.96 29.74 8.70
CA CYS A 111 -14.53 31.06 9.15
C CYS A 111 -14.25 32.06 8.00
N LYS A 112 -14.20 31.63 6.72
CA LYS A 112 -13.89 32.48 5.55
C LYS A 112 -15.11 33.15 4.91
N ASN A 113 -16.33 32.70 5.19
CA ASN A 113 -17.57 33.25 4.60
C ASN A 113 -17.96 34.67 5.09
N THR A 114 -17.04 35.39 5.72
CA THR A 114 -17.24 36.75 6.24
C THR A 114 -16.60 37.87 5.40
N SER A 115 -15.96 37.57 4.26
CA SER A 115 -15.20 38.56 3.47
C SER A 115 -15.71 38.82 2.04
N GLY A 116 -16.95 38.46 1.72
CA GLY A 116 -17.67 38.93 0.53
C GLY A 116 -18.78 39.91 0.94
N GLU A 117 -19.14 40.87 0.07
CA GLU A 117 -20.01 42.06 0.29
C GLU A 117 -21.41 41.83 0.90
N ARG A 118 -21.75 40.62 1.32
CA ARG A 118 -22.89 40.31 2.18
C ARG A 118 -22.39 39.58 3.43
N LYS A 119 -22.24 40.33 4.53
CA LYS A 119 -22.25 39.75 5.87
C LYS A 119 -23.63 39.12 6.12
N ILE A 120 -23.80 37.87 5.74
CA ILE A 120 -24.88 37.01 6.24
C ILE A 120 -24.21 35.99 7.14
N GLY A 121 -24.23 36.27 8.44
CA GLY A 121 -23.65 35.43 9.48
C GLY A 121 -22.71 36.23 10.37
N ASP A 122 -23.21 36.61 11.55
CA ASP A 122 -22.45 37.33 12.56
C ASP A 122 -21.20 36.55 12.95
N THR A 123 -20.04 37.18 12.77
CA THR A 123 -18.73 36.84 13.36
C THR A 123 -18.19 35.43 13.10
N CYS A 124 -16.97 35.34 12.58
CA CYS A 124 -16.08 34.27 13.01
C CYS A 124 -15.98 34.38 14.54
N ASN A 125 -16.82 33.64 15.26
CA ASN A 125 -16.83 33.65 16.71
C ASN A 125 -15.57 32.92 17.21
N SER A 126 -15.22 33.12 18.49
CA SER A 126 -14.04 32.47 19.07
C SER A 126 -14.04 30.94 18.92
N ASP A 127 -15.20 30.33 18.69
CA ASP A 127 -15.36 28.90 18.56
C ASP A 127 -14.99 28.37 17.16
N CYS A 128 -15.21 29.15 16.10
CA CYS A 128 -14.70 28.83 14.75
C CYS A 128 -13.17 28.85 14.73
N GLU A 129 -12.57 29.89 15.32
CA GLU A 129 -11.12 30.02 15.43
C GLU A 129 -10.51 28.88 16.25
N LYS A 130 -11.11 28.53 17.40
CA LYS A 130 -10.67 27.38 18.23
C LYS A 130 -10.72 26.07 17.45
N LYS A 131 -11.82 25.79 16.74
CA LYS A 131 -11.98 24.55 15.95
C LYS A 131 -10.94 24.46 14.83
N CYS A 132 -10.73 25.56 14.10
CA CYS A 132 -9.69 25.62 13.07
C CYS A 132 -8.28 25.37 13.65
N LYS A 133 -7.96 25.98 14.81
CA LYS A 133 -6.69 25.73 15.51
C LYS A 133 -6.51 24.27 15.91
N ILE A 134 -7.55 23.64 16.48
CA ILE A 134 -7.51 22.24 16.91
C ILE A 134 -7.17 21.32 15.72
N GLU A 135 -7.86 21.48 14.59
CA GLU A 135 -7.60 20.66 13.40
C GLU A 135 -6.23 20.94 12.77
N CYS A 136 -5.78 22.21 12.77
CA CYS A 136 -4.43 22.56 12.31
C CYS A 136 -3.33 21.92 13.16
N GLU A 137 -3.47 21.91 14.50
CA GLU A 137 -2.52 21.25 15.39
C GLU A 137 -2.57 19.72 15.23
N ALA A 138 -3.75 19.15 15.02
CA ALA A 138 -3.89 17.73 14.72
C ALA A 138 -3.20 17.35 13.39
N TYR A 139 -3.35 18.16 12.34
CA TYR A 139 -2.66 17.97 11.06
C TYR A 139 -1.14 18.13 11.20
N LYS A 140 -0.68 19.14 11.94
CA LYS A 140 0.75 19.35 12.22
C LYS A 140 1.35 18.14 12.94
N THR A 141 0.69 17.66 13.99
CA THR A 141 1.11 16.47 14.73
C THR A 141 1.20 15.22 13.83
N PHE A 142 0.24 15.08 12.90
CA PHE A 142 0.25 14.02 11.91
C PHE A 142 1.48 14.10 10.97
N ILE A 143 1.78 15.28 10.42
CA ILE A 143 2.91 15.51 9.50
C ILE A 143 4.27 15.42 10.21
N ASP A 144 4.38 15.90 11.43
CA ASP A 144 5.61 15.83 12.21
C ASP A 144 5.90 14.37 12.66
N GLY A 145 4.88 13.52 12.68
CA GLY A 145 4.97 12.12 13.09
C GLY A 145 5.19 11.95 14.60
N THR A 146 4.95 13.00 15.39
CA THR A 146 5.19 13.08 16.84
C THR A 146 3.90 12.83 17.64
N GLY A 147 3.27 11.66 17.47
CA GLY A 147 2.09 11.30 18.27
C GLY A 147 2.44 10.61 19.59
N SER A 148 2.48 11.35 20.70
CA SER A 148 2.59 10.82 22.09
C SER A 148 1.33 11.06 22.95
N GLY A 149 0.17 11.37 22.37
CA GLY A 149 -1.03 11.63 23.18
C GLY A 149 -2.34 11.39 22.43
N GLY A 150 -3.15 10.46 22.94
CA GLY A 150 -4.62 10.41 22.87
C GLY A 150 -5.35 10.30 21.52
N GLY A 151 -4.78 10.74 20.40
CA GLY A 151 -5.35 10.63 19.05
C GLY A 151 -4.67 9.53 18.25
N SER A 152 -5.41 8.88 17.34
CA SER A 152 -4.92 7.79 16.48
C SER A 152 -3.57 8.15 15.85
N ARG A 153 -2.53 7.42 16.26
CA ARG A 153 -1.15 7.57 15.75
C ARG A 153 -1.16 7.42 14.22
N PRO A 154 -0.37 8.21 13.47
CA PRO A 154 -0.17 7.96 12.05
C PRO A 154 0.30 6.51 11.86
N THR A 155 -0.50 5.72 11.17
CA THR A 155 -0.14 4.35 10.78
C THR A 155 0.85 4.44 9.63
N GLY A 156 1.92 3.62 9.66
CA GLY A 156 2.87 3.51 8.54
C GLY A 156 4.29 4.06 8.76
N THR A 157 4.61 4.72 9.88
CA THR A 157 5.99 5.21 10.15
C THR A 157 6.73 4.48 11.27
N ALA A 158 6.06 3.52 11.93
CA ALA A 158 6.50 2.86 13.15
C ALA A 158 6.96 3.86 14.23
N GLY A 159 6.34 5.05 14.28
CA GLY A 159 6.66 6.07 15.27
C GLY A 159 7.81 7.00 14.95
N SER A 160 8.33 6.96 13.73
CA SER A 160 9.32 7.94 13.27
C SER A 160 8.63 9.08 12.51
N PRO A 161 9.26 10.25 12.43
CA PRO A 161 8.82 11.32 11.53
C PRO A 161 8.79 10.84 10.08
N TRP A 162 7.83 11.33 9.30
CA TRP A 162 7.72 11.05 7.86
C TRP A 162 8.99 11.46 7.11
N SER A 163 9.57 12.61 7.46
CA SER A 163 10.82 13.12 6.87
C SER A 163 11.99 12.14 7.03
N LYS A 164 12.14 11.52 8.20
CA LYS A 164 13.19 10.53 8.46
C LYS A 164 13.02 9.28 7.61
N ARG A 165 11.78 8.82 7.42
CA ARG A 165 11.49 7.65 6.57
C ARG A 165 11.74 7.96 5.10
N TRP A 166 11.36 9.16 4.67
CA TRP A 166 11.61 9.61 3.30
C TRP A 166 13.10 9.70 2.98
N ASP A 167 13.91 10.24 3.90
CA ASP A 167 15.38 10.26 3.77
C ASP A 167 15.98 8.85 3.64
N GLN A 168 15.47 7.88 4.40
CA GLN A 168 15.91 6.47 4.30
C GLN A 168 15.54 5.83 2.96
N ILE A 169 14.37 6.15 2.41
CA ILE A 169 13.91 5.68 1.10
C ILE A 169 14.79 6.29 0.00
N TYR A 170 15.07 7.59 0.09
CA TYR A 170 15.86 8.32 -0.92
C TYR A 170 17.32 7.86 -0.99
N LYS A 171 17.88 7.38 0.12
CA LYS A 171 19.28 6.92 0.21
C LYS A 171 19.52 5.47 -0.23
N ARG A 172 18.47 4.71 -0.53
CA ARG A 172 18.58 3.33 -1.02
C ARG A 172 18.71 3.28 -2.53
#